data_AF-A0A2V9A8I5-F1
#
_entry.id   AF-A0A2V9A8I5-F1
#
_cell.length_a   1.000
_cell.length_b   1.000
_cell.length_c   1.000
_cell.angle_alpha   90.00
_cell.angle_beta   90.00
_cell.angle_gamma   90.00
#
_symmetry.space_group_name_H-M   'P 1'
#
loop_
_entity.id
_entity.type
_entity.pdbx_description
1 polymer ?
#
loop_
_entity_poly.entity_id
_entity_poly.type
_entity_poly.pdbx_seq_one_letter_code
_entity_poly.pdbx_strand_id
1 'polypeptide(L)'
;MDFGQLMSHIATTNYQFCAGLKDSDPPALPSPTEKDAVVKFISDSFDYCSAVISNLTDAQLGAVHNSPDGRLSGREVLLAMYVHVAHHPGQAEIYLRDKGIRSPSYRI
;
A
#
# COMPACT_ATOMS: atom_id res chain seq x y z
N MET A 1 -14.71 -1.50 -6.92
CA MET A 1 -13.40 -1.90 -7.44
C MET A 1 -13.47 -3.36 -7.78
N ASP A 2 -13.19 -3.75 -9.03
CA ASP A 2 -12.93 -5.15 -9.38
C ASP A 2 -11.60 -5.65 -8.79
N PHE A 3 -11.23 -6.91 -9.03
CA PHE A 3 -10.00 -7.49 -8.47
C PHE A 3 -8.73 -6.78 -8.96
N GLY A 4 -8.63 -6.44 -10.25
CA GLY A 4 -7.47 -5.74 -10.79
C GLY A 4 -7.36 -4.31 -10.26
N GLN A 5 -8.50 -3.62 -10.16
CA GLN A 5 -8.61 -2.29 -9.55
C GLN A 5 -8.23 -2.32 -8.06
N LEU A 6 -8.61 -3.38 -7.32
CA LEU A 6 -8.20 -3.56 -5.92
C LEU A 6 -6.69 -3.71 -5.80
N MET A 7 -6.06 -4.50 -6.68
CA MET A 7 -4.62 -4.69 -6.70
C MET A 7 -3.87 -3.37 -7.00
N SER A 8 -4.32 -2.61 -8.00
CA SER A 8 -3.76 -1.29 -8.30
C SER A 8 -4.03 -0.27 -7.19
N HIS A 9 -5.17 -0.33 -6.51
CA HIS A 9 -5.48 0.51 -5.36
C HIS A 9 -4.47 0.30 -4.21
N ILE A 10 -4.14 -0.95 -3.89
CA ILE A 10 -3.11 -1.27 -2.88
C ILE A 10 -1.78 -0.60 -3.23
N ALA A 11 -1.33 -0.78 -4.48
CA ALA A 11 -0.08 -0.21 -4.94
C ALA A 11 -0.08 1.33 -4.88
N THR A 12 -1.14 1.97 -5.41
CA THR A 12 -1.27 3.44 -5.39
C THR A 12 -1.25 4.00 -3.97
N THR A 13 -1.99 3.39 -3.06
CA THR A 13 -2.10 3.88 -1.69
C THR A 13 -0.81 3.67 -0.90
N ASN A 14 -0.06 2.59 -1.15
CA ASN A 14 1.31 2.43 -0.63
C ASN A 14 2.21 3.61 -1.02
N TYR A 15 2.25 3.96 -2.32
CA TYR A 15 3.03 5.12 -2.78
C TYR A 15 2.61 6.42 -2.08
N GLN A 16 1.30 6.65 -1.92
CA GLN A 16 0.79 7.85 -1.27
C GLN A 16 1.17 7.95 0.21
N PHE A 17 1.03 6.86 0.98
CA PHE A 17 1.46 6.83 2.37
C PHE A 17 2.96 7.07 2.52
N CYS A 18 3.77 6.36 1.72
CA CYS A 18 5.24 6.43 1.83
C CYS A 18 5.82 7.74 1.28
N ALA A 19 5.19 8.36 0.28
CA ALA A 19 5.56 9.70 -0.16
C ALA A 19 5.19 10.76 0.90
N GLY A 20 4.04 10.58 1.56
CA GLY A 20 3.56 11.41 2.67
C GLY A 20 4.52 11.41 3.86
N LEU A 21 5.08 10.26 4.23
CA LEU A 21 6.12 10.12 5.27
C LEU A 21 7.42 10.91 4.97
N LYS A 22 7.61 11.31 3.70
CA LYS A 22 8.71 12.16 3.26
C LYS A 22 8.29 13.61 3.00
N ASP A 23 7.04 13.96 3.29
CA ASP A 23 6.42 15.24 2.93
C ASP A 23 6.62 15.57 1.45
N SER A 24 6.45 14.56 0.59
CA SER A 24 6.63 14.66 -0.86
C SER A 24 5.41 14.13 -1.60
N ASP A 25 5.24 14.57 -2.85
CA ASP A 25 4.25 13.98 -3.74
C ASP A 25 4.68 12.57 -4.18
N PRO A 26 3.75 11.63 -4.34
CA PRO A 26 4.06 10.34 -4.94
C PRO A 26 4.56 10.53 -6.38
N PRO A 27 5.43 9.63 -6.88
CA PRO A 27 5.86 9.66 -8.27
C PRO A 27 4.66 9.50 -9.22
N ALA A 28 4.83 9.86 -10.49
CA ALA A 28 3.82 9.57 -11.50
C ALA A 28 3.56 8.05 -11.56
N LEU A 29 2.34 7.65 -11.24
CA LEU A 29 1.97 6.24 -11.12
C LEU A 29 1.39 5.71 -12.44
N PRO A 30 1.72 4.46 -12.82
CA PRO A 30 1.09 3.81 -13.96
C PRO A 30 -0.36 3.44 -13.65
N SER A 31 -1.15 3.17 -14.70
CA SER A 31 -2.51 2.61 -14.60
C SER A 31 -2.61 1.30 -15.40
N PRO A 32 -1.91 0.24 -14.98
CA PRO A 32 -1.84 -1.01 -15.74
C PRO A 32 -3.17 -1.77 -15.71
N THR A 33 -3.50 -2.43 -16.83
CA THR A 33 -4.65 -3.35 -16.94
C THR A 33 -4.22 -4.81 -17.04
N GLU A 34 -3.02 -5.07 -17.56
CA GLU A 34 -2.48 -6.42 -17.73
C GLU A 34 -1.98 -7.00 -16.41
N LYS A 35 -2.29 -8.27 -16.15
CA LYS A 35 -1.97 -8.97 -14.89
C LYS A 35 -0.51 -8.80 -14.48
N ASP A 36 0.43 -9.05 -15.38
CA ASP A 36 1.86 -9.01 -15.07
C ASP A 36 2.32 -7.58 -14.74
N ALA A 37 1.74 -6.58 -15.41
CA ALA A 37 2.01 -5.17 -15.12
C ALA A 37 1.43 -4.75 -13.77
N VAL A 38 0.25 -5.24 -13.39
CA VAL A 38 -0.35 -5.01 -12.06
C VAL A 38 0.49 -5.68 -10.95
N VAL A 39 0.94 -6.92 -11.17
CA VAL A 39 1.81 -7.63 -10.21
C VAL A 39 3.12 -6.88 -10.02
N LYS A 40 3.74 -6.41 -11.12
CA LYS A 40 4.93 -5.57 -11.04
C LYS A 40 4.66 -4.27 -10.29
N PHE A 41 3.54 -3.59 -10.57
CA PHE A 41 3.20 -2.34 -9.91
C PHE A 41 3.01 -2.50 -8.39
N ILE A 42 2.38 -3.59 -7.95
CA ILE A 42 2.30 -3.92 -6.51
C ILE A 42 3.69 -4.13 -5.93
N SER A 43 4.55 -4.94 -6.57
CA SER A 43 5.91 -5.20 -6.09
C SER A 43 6.71 -3.91 -5.94
N ASP A 44 6.70 -3.07 -6.97
CA ASP A 44 7.42 -1.80 -6.98
C ASP A 44 6.94 -0.85 -5.86
N SER A 45 5.65 -0.91 -5.49
CA SER A 45 5.11 -0.12 -4.36
C SER A 45 5.69 -0.54 -3.00
N PHE A 46 5.89 -1.86 -2.79
CA PHE A 46 6.50 -2.37 -1.57
C PHE A 46 7.99 -2.04 -1.51
N ASP A 47 8.70 -2.12 -2.65
CA ASP A 47 10.11 -1.73 -2.73
C ASP A 47 10.29 -0.24 -2.43
N TYR A 48 9.41 0.61 -2.96
CA TYR A 48 9.38 2.04 -2.65
C TYR A 48 9.20 2.30 -1.15
N CYS A 49 8.17 1.69 -0.55
CA CYS A 49 7.91 1.85 0.88
C CYS A 49 9.03 1.31 1.75
N SER A 50 9.63 0.17 1.39
CA SER A 50 10.79 -0.41 2.09
C SER A 50 11.96 0.59 2.11
N ALA A 51 12.26 1.22 0.98
CA ALA A 51 13.31 2.24 0.90
C ALA A 51 13.01 3.49 1.75
N VAL A 52 11.74 3.93 1.81
CA VAL A 52 11.34 5.06 2.67
C VAL A 52 11.46 4.70 4.15
N ILE A 53 10.79 3.62 4.56
CA ILE A 53 10.63 3.24 5.97
C ILE A 53 11.98 2.93 6.62
N SER A 54 12.90 2.30 5.87
CA SER A 54 14.25 1.97 6.34
C SER A 54 15.10 3.21 6.68
N ASN A 55 14.71 4.40 6.22
CA ASN A 55 15.42 5.65 6.42
C ASN A 55 14.66 6.65 7.32
N LEU A 56 13.54 6.25 7.93
CA LEU A 56 12.80 7.14 8.82
C LEU A 56 13.57 7.42 10.11
N THR A 57 13.65 8.70 10.44
CA THR A 57 14.20 9.18 11.71
C THR A 57 13.11 9.24 12.78
N ASP A 58 13.51 9.22 14.06
CA ASP A 58 12.57 9.43 15.17
C ASP A 58 11.84 10.77 15.10
N ALA A 59 12.50 11.80 14.56
CA ALA A 59 11.89 13.11 14.34
C ALA A 59 10.73 13.03 13.33
N GLN A 60 10.92 12.30 12.22
CA GLN A 60 9.84 12.06 11.25
C GLN A 60 8.73 11.20 11.85
N LEU A 61 9.07 10.18 12.64
CA LEU A 61 8.06 9.37 13.33
C LEU A 61 7.16 10.19 14.27
N GLY A 62 7.70 11.26 14.88
CA GLY A 62 6.95 12.16 15.75
C GLY A 62 6.27 13.35 15.04
N ALA A 63 6.65 13.66 13.80
CA ALA A 63 6.11 14.77 13.03
C ALA A 63 4.76 14.43 12.39
N VAL A 64 3.96 15.46 12.09
CA VAL A 64 2.67 15.31 11.41
C VAL A 64 2.85 15.44 9.89
N HIS A 65 2.43 14.41 9.17
CA HIS A 65 2.54 14.25 7.73
C HIS A 65 1.17 14.28 7.05
N ASN A 66 1.14 14.62 5.76
CA ASN A 66 -0.04 14.38 4.95
C ASN A 66 -0.10 12.90 4.55
N SER A 67 -1.31 12.32 4.55
CA SER A 67 -1.56 10.95 4.12
C SER A 67 -2.94 10.84 3.45
N PRO A 68 -3.24 9.73 2.75
CA PRO A 68 -4.58 9.40 2.31
C PRO A 68 -5.66 9.52 3.41
N ASP A 69 -5.28 9.26 4.67
CA ASP A 69 -6.18 9.25 5.82
C ASP A 69 -6.18 10.60 6.58
N GLY A 70 -5.60 11.65 5.97
CA GLY A 70 -5.50 12.98 6.54
C GLY A 70 -4.15 13.27 7.17
N ARG A 71 -4.12 14.22 8.10
CA ARG A 71 -2.89 14.66 8.78
C ARG A 71 -2.66 13.85 10.04
N LEU A 72 -1.62 13.01 10.02
CA LEU A 72 -1.32 12.02 11.05
C LEU A 72 0.15 12.10 11.44
N SER A 73 0.50 11.71 12.67
CA SER A 73 1.91 11.53 13.04
C SER A 73 2.55 10.42 12.21
N GLY A 74 3.88 10.42 12.03
CA GLY A 74 4.57 9.37 11.26
C GLY A 74 4.27 7.95 11.77
N ARG A 75 4.12 7.77 13.09
CA ARG A 75 3.69 6.49 13.69
C ARG A 75 2.25 6.11 13.33
N GLU A 76 1.33 7.06 13.33
CA GLU A 76 -0.05 6.83 12.91
C GLU A 76 -0.16 6.55 11.42
N VAL A 77 0.66 7.19 10.58
CA VAL A 77 0.76 6.89 9.15
C VAL A 77 1.23 5.45 8.92
N LEU A 78 2.26 4.99 9.65
CA LEU A 78 2.73 3.61 9.56
C LEU A 78 1.65 2.61 10.02
N LEU A 79 0.90 2.94 11.07
CA LEU A 79 -0.23 2.11 11.53
C LEU A 79 -1.35 2.06 10.48
N ALA A 80 -1.73 3.21 9.91
CA ALA A 80 -2.74 3.30 8.86
C ALA A 80 -2.35 2.47 7.64
N MET A 81 -1.09 2.59 7.20
CA MET A 81 -0.54 1.78 6.11
C MET A 81 -0.59 0.29 6.44
N TYR A 82 -0.17 -0.12 7.65
CA TYR A 82 -0.25 -1.53 8.08
C TYR A 82 -1.68 -2.06 8.05
N VAL A 83 -2.65 -1.29 8.55
CA VAL A 83 -4.07 -1.67 8.53
C VAL A 83 -4.58 -1.79 7.10
N HIS A 84 -4.21 -0.86 6.21
CA HIS A 84 -4.59 -0.87 4.80
C HIS A 84 -4.09 -2.14 4.08
N VAL A 85 -2.80 -2.47 4.24
CA VAL A 85 -2.21 -3.69 3.64
C VAL A 85 -2.66 -4.98 4.33
N ALA A 86 -3.29 -4.93 5.51
CA ALA A 86 -3.97 -6.09 6.09
C ALA A 86 -5.42 -6.21 5.60
N HIS A 87 -6.11 -5.08 5.43
CA HIS A 87 -7.52 -5.00 5.08
C HIS A 87 -7.80 -5.47 3.65
N HIS A 88 -7.11 -4.89 2.66
CA HIS A 88 -7.41 -5.17 1.25
C HIS A 88 -6.98 -6.56 0.77
N PRO A 89 -5.91 -7.18 1.27
CA PRO A 89 -5.67 -8.60 1.01
C PRO A 89 -6.77 -9.50 1.56
N GLY A 90 -7.35 -9.18 2.73
CA GLY A 90 -8.54 -9.85 3.23
C GLY A 90 -9.73 -9.74 2.26
N GLN A 91 -9.94 -8.56 1.68
CA GLN A 91 -10.91 -8.36 0.61
C GLN A 91 -10.58 -9.18 -0.66
N ALA A 92 -9.30 -9.25 -1.05
CA ALA A 92 -8.83 -10.02 -2.20
C ALA A 92 -9.11 -11.52 -2.02
N GLU A 93 -8.97 -12.06 -0.81
CA GLU A 93 -9.31 -13.45 -0.52
C GLU A 93 -10.79 -13.76 -0.79
N ILE A 94 -11.70 -12.84 -0.48
CA ILE A 94 -13.13 -13.02 -0.75
C ILE A 94 -13.39 -13.12 -2.26
N TYR A 95 -12.76 -12.27 -3.06
CA TYR A 95 -12.85 -12.37 -4.53
C TYR A 95 -12.36 -13.72 -5.07
N LEU A 96 -11.27 -14.26 -4.52
CA LEU A 96 -10.77 -15.58 -4.92
C LEU A 96 -11.79 -16.68 -4.58
N ARG A 97 -12.36 -16.65 -3.37
CA ARG A 97 -13.32 -17.66 -2.90
C ARG A 97 -14.63 -17.62 -3.69
N ASP A 98 -15.12 -16.43 -4.06
CA ASP A 98 -16.29 -16.28 -4.95
C ASP A 98 -16.08 -16.98 -6.31
N LYS A 99 -14.83 -17.08 -6.77
CA LYS A 99 -14.46 -17.78 -8.01
C LYS A 99 -14.03 -19.23 -7.80
N GLY A 100 -14.22 -19.79 -6.60
CA GLY A 100 -13.80 -21.15 -6.28
C GLY A 100 -12.28 -21.35 -6.26
N ILE A 101 -11.50 -20.27 -6.18
CA ILE A 101 -10.04 -20.30 -6.11
C ILE A 101 -9.63 -20.33 -4.63
N ARG A 102 -8.81 -21.31 -4.26
CA ARG A 102 -8.24 -21.38 -2.91
C ARG A 102 -7.28 -20.21 -2.68
N SER A 103 -7.53 -19.41 -1.63
CA SER A 103 -6.63 -18.31 -1.25
C SER A 103 -5.29 -18.83 -0.69
N PRO A 104 -4.22 -18.03 -0.77
CA PRO A 104 -2.97 -18.32 -0.06
C PRO A 104 -3.23 -18.52 1.44
N SER A 105 -2.46 -19.41 2.07
CA SER A 105 -2.54 -19.58 3.52
C SER A 105 -1.77 -18.47 4.22
N TYR A 106 -2.31 -17.98 5.35
CA TYR A 106 -1.63 -17.02 6.20
C TYR A 106 -0.30 -17.62 6.69
N ARG A 107 0.80 -16.88 6.52
CA ARG A 107 2.12 -17.25 7.04
C ARG A 107 2.38 -16.39 8.26
N ILE A 108 2.61 -17.04 9.40
CA ILE A 108 2.97 -16.42 10.68
C ILE A 108 4.49 -16.39 10.80
#